data_AF-A0A0R3Q0D9-F1
#
_entry.id   AF-A0A0R3Q0D9-F1
#
_cell.length_a   1.000
_cell.length_b   1.000
_cell.length_c   1.000
_cell.angle_alpha   90.00
_cell.angle_beta   90.00
_cell.angle_gamma   90.00
#
_symmetry.space_group_name_H-M   'P 1'
#
loop_
_entity.id
_entity.type
_entity.pdbx_description
1 polymer ?
#
loop_
_entity_poly.entity_id
_entity_poly.type
_entity_poly.pdbx_seq_one_letter_code
_entity_poly.pdbx_strand_id
1 'polypeptide(L)'
;MDGDDVCCVCGDGDVNNVNQIIYCDMCNIAVHQDCYGVPYIPEGQWLCRRCKLSPSAHVECCLCPNTSGAFKQTSDGRWAHVICAIWLNEVHFGNLVFLEPIEGVDASLERRCKLKCLVYSTFNRQWKIMGACLQCSTRSCLKAFHVTCAQQSGMTMKIENNFDPDNAEMMDVQVGHLFRILASFMPTLSMESIGTIKDLVGFDIEDIAQYWYLKRKSRCGVPLIRRLQVWNIFRSSMTPKSHTERYLFLTMPL
;
A
#
# COMPACT_ATOMS: atom_id res chain seq x y z
N MET A 1 -19.90 23.52 -1.03
CA MET A 1 -19.49 22.77 0.17
C MET A 1 -18.41 21.87 -0.36
N ASP A 2 -17.17 22.31 -0.20
CA ASP A 2 -16.10 22.00 -1.14
C ASP A 2 -15.08 21.08 -0.46
N GLY A 3 -14.87 19.90 -1.05
CA GLY A 3 -13.82 18.96 -0.70
C GLY A 3 -14.38 17.60 -0.26
N ASP A 4 -14.49 16.66 -1.19
CA ASP A 4 -14.72 15.26 -0.86
C ASP A 4 -13.59 14.80 0.09
N ASP A 5 -13.96 14.34 1.27
CA ASP A 5 -13.02 13.87 2.27
C ASP A 5 -12.22 12.66 1.75
N VAL A 6 -10.89 12.71 1.85
CA VAL A 6 -10.01 11.64 1.36
C VAL A 6 -9.31 10.89 2.49
N CYS A 7 -9.22 9.57 2.35
CA CYS A 7 -8.45 8.74 3.25
C CYS A 7 -6.94 9.02 3.10
N CYS A 8 -6.27 9.37 4.19
CA CYS A 8 -4.83 9.69 4.17
C CYS A 8 -3.90 8.50 3.86
N VAL A 9 -4.43 7.27 3.81
CA VAL A 9 -3.67 6.04 3.49
C VAL A 9 -3.72 5.72 2.00
N CYS A 10 -4.89 5.72 1.37
CA CYS A 10 -5.03 5.40 -0.06
C CYS A 10 -5.11 6.63 -0.96
N GLY A 11 -5.45 7.81 -0.42
CA GLY A 11 -5.65 9.04 -1.17
C GLY A 11 -6.99 9.11 -1.92
N ASP A 12 -7.95 8.27 -1.54
CA ASP A 12 -9.26 8.12 -2.18
C ASP A 12 -10.40 8.51 -1.22
N GLY A 13 -11.52 8.98 -1.76
CA GLY A 13 -12.75 9.35 -1.05
C GLY A 13 -13.88 8.33 -1.18
N ASP A 14 -13.69 7.26 -1.95
CA ASP A 14 -14.73 6.24 -2.21
C ASP A 14 -15.16 5.45 -0.96
N VAL A 15 -16.42 5.62 -0.54
CA VAL A 15 -17.02 4.93 0.62
C VAL A 15 -18.11 3.93 0.23
N ASN A 16 -18.33 2.92 1.08
CA ASN A 16 -19.48 2.00 0.99
C ASN A 16 -19.96 1.53 2.37
N ASN A 17 -21.11 0.85 2.44
CA ASN A 17 -21.76 0.47 3.70
C ASN A 17 -20.89 -0.34 4.68
N VAL A 18 -19.82 -0.98 4.22
CA VAL A 18 -18.92 -1.79 5.06
C VAL A 18 -17.50 -1.21 5.17
N ASN A 19 -17.17 -0.19 4.37
CA ASN A 19 -15.87 0.48 4.36
C ASN A 19 -16.09 2.00 4.21
N GLN A 20 -16.17 2.66 5.36
CA GLN A 20 -16.42 4.11 5.50
C GLN A 20 -15.11 4.83 5.85
N ILE A 21 -15.05 6.13 5.54
CA ILE A 21 -14.03 7.02 6.08
C ILE A 21 -14.43 7.40 7.51
N ILE A 22 -13.53 7.16 8.45
CA ILE A 22 -13.69 7.49 9.87
C ILE A 22 -12.62 8.48 10.30
N TYR A 23 -12.97 9.32 11.28
CA TYR A 23 -12.13 10.39 11.78
C TYR A 23 -11.69 10.10 13.20
N CYS A 24 -10.40 10.27 13.46
CA CYS A 24 -9.91 10.21 14.83
C CYS A 24 -10.38 11.44 15.60
N ASP A 25 -11.18 11.25 16.64
CA ASP A 25 -11.78 12.35 17.41
C ASP A 25 -10.75 13.24 18.15
N MET A 26 -9.49 12.83 18.24
CA MET A 26 -8.42 13.61 18.87
C MET A 26 -7.51 14.34 17.88
N CYS A 27 -7.23 13.75 16.71
CA CYS A 27 -6.25 14.31 15.76
C CYS A 27 -6.75 14.44 14.34
N ASN A 28 -8.03 14.17 14.12
CA ASN A 28 -8.76 14.36 12.88
C ASN A 28 -8.13 13.68 11.64
N ILE A 29 -7.37 12.59 11.82
CA ILE A 29 -6.96 11.79 10.66
C ILE A 29 -8.18 11.10 10.08
N ALA A 30 -8.34 11.21 8.76
CA ALA A 30 -9.37 10.53 7.99
C ALA A 30 -8.79 9.24 7.39
N VAL A 31 -9.39 8.10 7.69
CA VAL A 31 -8.97 6.80 7.15
C VAL A 31 -10.17 5.93 6.81
N HIS A 32 -10.06 5.13 5.75
CA HIS A 32 -10.97 4.01 5.55
C HIS A 32 -10.80 2.96 6.65
N GLN A 33 -11.90 2.33 7.05
CA GLN A 33 -11.90 1.18 7.96
C GLN A 33 -10.90 0.11 7.50
N ASP A 34 -10.98 -0.30 6.24
CA ASP A 34 -10.11 -1.33 5.65
C ASP A 34 -8.67 -0.85 5.43
N CYS A 35 -8.44 0.45 5.26
CA CYS A 35 -7.09 0.99 5.09
C CYS A 35 -6.33 1.08 6.41
N TYR A 36 -7.03 1.16 7.54
CA TYR A 36 -6.42 1.26 8.87
C TYR A 36 -6.56 -0.03 9.72
N GLY A 37 -7.41 -0.96 9.29
CA GLY A 37 -7.66 -2.23 9.97
C GLY A 37 -8.65 -2.08 11.14
N VAL A 38 -9.77 -1.40 10.90
CA VAL A 38 -10.85 -1.23 11.87
C VAL A 38 -11.99 -2.18 11.48
N PRO A 39 -12.19 -3.31 12.18
CA PRO A 39 -13.17 -4.31 11.79
C PRO A 39 -14.62 -3.90 12.05
N TYR A 40 -14.84 -3.00 13.01
CA TYR A 40 -16.15 -2.41 13.31
C TYR A 40 -15.95 -1.00 13.87
N ILE A 41 -16.90 -0.10 13.57
CA ILE A 41 -16.95 1.25 14.13
C ILE A 41 -17.59 1.13 15.53
N PRO A 42 -16.93 1.58 16.60
CA PRO A 42 -17.52 1.54 17.93
C PRO A 42 -18.68 2.54 18.06
N GLU A 43 -19.66 2.24 18.91
CA GLU A 43 -20.65 3.22 19.35
C GLU A 43 -19.95 4.26 20.24
N GLY A 44 -19.69 5.45 19.70
CA GLY A 44 -19.02 6.54 20.40
C GLY A 44 -17.68 6.93 19.77
N GLN A 45 -16.74 7.36 20.61
CA GLN A 45 -15.47 7.95 20.17
C GLN A 45 -14.56 6.91 19.51
N TRP A 46 -14.03 7.24 18.33
CA TRP A 46 -12.96 6.49 17.69
C TRP A 46 -11.63 7.25 17.77
N LEU A 47 -10.62 6.58 18.34
CA LEU A 47 -9.25 7.08 18.42
C LEU A 47 -8.30 6.18 17.63
N CYS A 48 -7.45 6.77 16.81
CA CYS A 48 -6.37 6.05 16.14
C CYS A 48 -5.35 5.52 17.16
N ARG A 49 -4.52 4.53 16.77
CA ARG A 49 -3.54 3.92 17.68
C ARG A 49 -2.56 4.92 18.28
N ARG A 50 -2.12 5.92 17.51
CA ARG A 50 -1.27 7.00 18.03
C ARG A 50 -1.96 7.72 19.19
N CYS A 51 -3.20 8.19 19.00
CA CYS A 51 -3.95 8.89 20.04
C CYS A 51 -4.29 8.00 21.25
N LYS A 52 -4.54 6.70 21.03
CA LYS A 52 -4.80 5.76 22.14
C LYS A 52 -3.57 5.50 23.01
N LEU A 53 -2.39 5.38 22.41
CA LEU A 53 -1.17 4.93 23.12
C LEU A 53 -0.20 6.07 23.45
N SER A 54 -0.24 7.15 22.67
CA SER A 54 0.64 8.32 22.78
C SER A 54 -0.17 9.60 22.52
N PRO A 55 -1.16 9.92 23.39
CA PRO A 55 -2.08 11.05 23.18
C PRO A 55 -1.35 12.41 23.17
N SER A 56 -0.35 12.58 24.03
CA SER A 56 0.36 13.85 24.24
C SER A 56 1.73 13.90 23.57
N ALA A 57 2.31 12.75 23.20
CA ALA A 57 3.63 12.69 22.58
C ALA A 57 3.52 12.48 21.06
N HIS A 58 4.36 13.21 20.34
CA HIS A 58 4.54 13.00 18.91
C HIS A 58 5.26 11.67 18.68
N VAL A 59 4.89 10.97 17.61
CA VAL A 59 5.56 9.73 17.19
C VAL A 59 6.21 9.96 15.84
N GLU A 60 7.35 9.32 15.63
CA GLU A 60 8.09 9.39 14.37
C GLU A 60 7.96 8.08 13.61
N CYS A 61 7.80 8.18 12.29
CA CYS A 61 7.82 7.00 11.44
C CYS A 61 9.28 6.53 11.26
N CYS A 62 9.57 5.29 11.62
CA CYS A 62 10.89 4.71 11.41
C CYS A 62 11.24 4.47 9.93
N LEU A 63 10.28 4.61 9.00
CA LEU A 63 10.44 4.33 7.57
C LEU A 63 10.46 5.59 6.69
N CYS A 64 10.17 6.79 7.21
CA CYS A 64 10.19 8.04 6.45
C CYS A 64 10.32 9.26 7.37
N PRO A 65 10.75 10.43 6.87
CA PRO A 65 10.91 11.63 7.70
C PRO A 65 9.60 12.37 8.02
N ASN A 66 8.48 11.99 7.40
CA ASN A 66 7.19 12.67 7.61
C ASN A 66 6.57 12.29 8.97
N THR A 67 5.89 13.25 9.59
CA THR A 67 5.33 13.16 10.95
C THR A 67 3.79 13.12 11.00
N SER A 68 3.13 13.31 9.85
CA SER A 68 1.68 13.30 9.72
C SER A 68 1.17 12.08 8.96
N GLY A 69 -0.02 11.61 9.33
CA GLY A 69 -0.70 10.50 8.69
C GLY A 69 -1.17 9.45 9.70
N ALA A 70 -1.51 8.27 9.17
CA ALA A 70 -1.99 7.15 9.96
C ALA A 70 -0.82 6.25 10.41
N PHE A 71 -0.70 6.04 11.72
CA PHE A 71 0.39 5.27 12.34
C PHE A 71 -0.10 3.98 12.99
N LYS A 72 0.77 2.97 13.02
CA LYS A 72 0.67 1.77 13.87
C LYS A 72 2.02 1.50 14.53
N GLN A 73 2.00 0.78 15.66
CA GLN A 73 3.22 0.32 16.29
C GLN A 73 3.82 -0.85 15.52
N THR A 74 5.14 -0.89 15.50
CA THR A 74 5.91 -2.02 15.01
C THR A 74 6.06 -3.07 16.12
N SER A 75 6.44 -4.30 15.76
CA SER A 75 6.64 -5.39 16.73
C SER A 75 7.75 -5.13 17.75
N ASP A 76 8.68 -4.22 17.44
CA ASP A 76 9.78 -3.80 18.32
C ASP A 76 9.51 -2.46 19.04
N GLY A 77 8.27 -1.97 19.04
CA GLY A 77 7.83 -0.80 19.80
C GLY A 77 8.09 0.56 19.15
N ARG A 78 8.70 0.61 17.96
CA ARG A 78 8.75 1.82 17.11
C ARG A 78 7.38 2.12 16.50
N TRP A 79 7.30 3.21 15.73
CA TRP A 79 6.11 3.60 14.99
C TRP A 79 6.41 3.64 13.50
N ALA A 80 5.44 3.24 12.70
CA ALA A 80 5.52 3.37 11.25
C ALA A 80 4.16 3.81 10.68
N HIS A 81 4.21 4.55 9.58
CA HIS A 81 3.01 4.86 8.81
C HIS A 81 2.44 3.59 8.20
N VAL A 82 1.11 3.48 8.21
CA VAL A 82 0.39 2.39 7.54
C VAL A 82 0.69 2.41 6.04
N ILE A 83 0.72 3.58 5.40
CA ILE A 83 1.08 3.69 3.99
C ILE A 83 2.53 3.25 3.73
N CYS A 84 3.49 3.54 4.62
CA CYS A 84 4.86 3.06 4.45
C CYS A 84 4.94 1.52 4.49
N ALA A 85 4.26 0.91 5.46
CA ALA A 85 4.19 -0.55 5.59
C ALA A 85 3.42 -1.20 4.45
N ILE A 86 2.46 -0.49 3.86
CA ILE A 86 1.85 -0.87 2.60
C ILE A 86 2.96 -0.88 1.54
N TRP A 87 3.54 0.25 1.14
CA TRP A 87 4.33 0.27 -0.10
C TRP A 87 5.69 -0.43 -0.07
N LEU A 88 6.31 -0.64 1.10
CA LEU A 88 7.62 -1.26 1.21
C LEU A 88 7.50 -2.80 1.25
N ASN A 89 8.11 -3.47 0.26
CA ASN A 89 7.94 -4.92 0.05
C ASN A 89 8.38 -5.80 1.22
N GLU A 90 9.34 -5.36 2.02
CA GLU A 90 9.86 -6.11 3.17
C GLU A 90 8.99 -5.93 4.41
N VAL A 91 8.18 -4.86 4.43
CA VAL A 91 7.34 -4.51 5.55
C VAL A 91 5.97 -5.16 5.37
N HIS A 92 5.43 -5.71 6.44
CA HIS A 92 4.14 -6.40 6.45
C HIS A 92 3.42 -6.17 7.77
N PHE A 93 2.19 -6.65 7.87
CA PHE A 93 1.40 -6.59 9.09
C PHE A 93 1.27 -8.00 9.68
N GLY A 94 1.54 -8.16 10.98
CA GLY A 94 1.39 -9.45 11.66
C GLY A 94 -0.06 -9.95 11.66
N ASN A 95 -1.03 -9.04 11.69
CA ASN A 95 -2.44 -9.34 11.48
C ASN A 95 -3.03 -8.52 10.31
N LEU A 96 -3.61 -9.20 9.32
CA LEU A 96 -4.14 -8.58 8.10
C LEU A 96 -5.56 -8.00 8.25
N VAL A 97 -6.27 -8.33 9.33
CA VAL A 97 -7.57 -7.74 9.68
C VAL A 97 -7.35 -6.41 10.40
N PHE A 98 -6.54 -6.43 11.45
CA PHE A 98 -6.26 -5.25 12.25
C PHE A 98 -5.16 -4.37 11.68
N LEU A 99 -4.39 -4.85 10.70
CA LEU A 99 -3.21 -4.17 10.14
C LEU A 99 -2.23 -3.74 11.23
N GLU A 100 -1.88 -4.66 12.12
CA GLU A 100 -0.91 -4.46 13.21
C GLU A 100 -0.46 -5.81 13.83
N PRO A 101 0.71 -5.86 14.49
CA PRO A 101 1.76 -4.83 14.47
C PRO A 101 2.42 -4.75 13.08
N ILE A 102 3.20 -3.70 12.84
CA ILE A 102 4.03 -3.59 11.64
C ILE A 102 5.33 -4.38 11.86
N GLU A 103 5.67 -5.24 10.90
CA GLU A 103 6.81 -6.17 10.96
C GLU A 103 7.71 -6.03 9.72
N GLY A 104 8.94 -6.56 9.77
CA GLY A 104 9.88 -6.51 8.64
C GLY A 104 10.58 -5.15 8.41
N VAL A 105 10.50 -4.25 9.40
CA VAL A 105 11.10 -2.90 9.32
C VAL A 105 12.61 -2.94 9.12
N ASP A 106 13.34 -3.76 9.89
CA ASP A 106 14.80 -3.79 9.81
C ASP A 106 15.29 -4.31 8.46
N ALA A 107 14.63 -5.32 7.89
CA ALA A 107 14.91 -5.81 6.54
C ALA A 107 14.71 -4.71 5.48
N SER A 108 13.67 -3.88 5.63
CA SER A 108 13.44 -2.73 4.75
C SER A 108 14.55 -1.67 4.91
N LEU A 109 14.94 -1.36 6.15
CA LEU A 109 15.97 -0.36 6.43
C LEU A 109 17.33 -0.81 5.90
N GLU A 110 17.74 -2.05 6.19
CA GLU A 110 19.00 -2.63 5.71
C GLU A 110 19.13 -2.50 4.18
N ARG A 111 18.06 -2.86 3.46
CA ARG A 111 18.07 -2.86 1.99
C ARG A 111 17.95 -1.48 1.36
N ARG A 112 17.21 -0.55 1.99
CA ARG A 112 16.72 0.66 1.30
C ARG A 112 17.15 1.98 1.94
N CYS A 113 17.75 2.00 3.13
CA CYS A 113 18.10 3.24 3.82
C CYS A 113 19.17 4.08 3.10
N LYS A 114 20.03 3.43 2.29
CA LYS A 114 21.09 4.09 1.53
C LYS A 114 20.57 4.83 0.28
N LEU A 115 19.32 4.59 -0.11
CA LEU A 115 18.70 5.28 -1.24
C LEU A 115 18.41 6.74 -0.88
N LYS A 116 18.67 7.64 -1.83
CA LYS A 116 18.42 9.07 -1.67
C LYS A 116 17.02 9.43 -2.20
N CYS A 117 16.12 9.77 -1.28
CA CYS A 117 14.81 10.33 -1.62
C CYS A 117 14.98 11.68 -2.34
N LEU A 118 14.56 11.74 -3.61
CA LEU A 118 14.71 12.95 -4.42
C LEU A 118 13.89 14.12 -3.86
N VAL A 119 12.62 13.87 -3.51
CA VAL A 119 11.71 14.88 -2.96
C VAL A 119 12.32 15.48 -1.69
N TYR A 120 12.71 14.64 -0.72
CA TYR A 120 13.31 15.13 0.52
C TYR A 120 14.59 15.94 0.27
N SER A 121 15.43 15.48 -0.66
CA SER A 121 16.67 16.18 -1.00
C SER A 121 16.49 17.51 -1.74
N THR A 122 15.32 17.72 -2.36
CA THR A 122 14.97 19.01 -2.98
C THR A 122 14.57 20.03 -1.91
N PHE A 123 13.84 19.60 -0.88
CA PHE A 123 13.38 20.48 0.19
C PHE A 123 14.38 20.66 1.32
N ASN A 124 15.39 19.79 1.44
CA ASN A 124 16.39 19.82 2.51
C ASN A 124 17.79 19.91 1.94
N ARG A 125 18.57 20.90 2.41
CA ARG A 125 19.93 21.17 1.92
C ARG A 125 20.91 20.04 2.20
N GLN A 126 20.67 19.26 3.25
CA GLN A 126 21.55 18.16 3.65
C GLN A 126 20.79 16.83 3.57
N TRP A 127 21.38 15.88 2.85
CA TRP A 127 20.89 14.52 2.87
C TRP A 127 21.28 13.82 4.18
N LYS A 128 20.32 13.11 4.76
CA LYS A 128 20.49 12.24 5.93
C LYS A 128 19.90 10.88 5.60
N ILE A 129 20.60 9.81 6.01
CA ILE A 129 20.07 8.44 5.97
C ILE A 129 18.89 8.40 6.94
N MET A 130 17.68 8.30 6.39
CA MET A 130 16.44 8.27 7.16
C MET A 130 15.45 7.34 6.48
N GLY A 131 14.88 6.40 7.21
CA GLY A 131 13.83 5.52 6.70
C GLY A 131 14.25 4.65 5.51
N ALA A 132 13.27 4.27 4.70
CA ALA A 132 13.44 3.40 3.54
C ALA A 132 12.74 3.99 2.30
N CYS A 133 13.39 3.93 1.14
CA CYS A 133 12.84 4.44 -0.11
C CYS A 133 12.27 3.34 -1.03
N LEU A 134 11.21 3.70 -1.74
CA LEU A 134 10.78 3.05 -2.98
C LEU A 134 11.65 3.51 -4.15
N GLN A 135 11.69 2.71 -5.21
CA GLN A 135 12.28 3.10 -6.48
C GLN A 135 11.20 3.18 -7.56
N CYS A 136 11.42 4.05 -8.54
CA CYS A 136 10.56 4.17 -9.70
C CYS A 136 10.45 2.83 -10.44
N SER A 137 9.25 2.51 -10.92
CA SER A 137 9.01 1.28 -11.68
C SER A 137 9.41 1.36 -13.15
N THR A 138 9.62 2.57 -13.67
CA THR A 138 10.11 2.76 -15.04
C THR A 138 11.44 2.05 -15.22
N ARG A 139 11.54 1.22 -16.27
CA ARG A 139 12.76 0.49 -16.59
C ARG A 139 13.97 1.44 -16.63
N SER A 140 15.06 1.02 -15.99
CA SER A 140 16.32 1.78 -15.88
C SER A 140 16.24 3.10 -15.09
N CYS A 141 15.11 3.41 -14.45
CA CYS A 141 14.98 4.58 -13.60
C CYS A 141 15.48 4.27 -12.18
N LEU A 142 16.55 4.95 -11.76
CA LEU A 142 17.14 4.77 -10.42
C LEU A 142 16.61 5.75 -9.38
N LYS A 143 15.60 6.56 -9.75
CA LYS A 143 15.02 7.57 -8.85
C LYS A 143 14.34 6.88 -7.67
N ALA A 144 14.63 7.38 -6.47
CA ALA A 144 14.11 6.84 -5.22
C ALA A 144 13.37 7.89 -4.40
N PHE A 145 12.38 7.44 -3.62
CA PHE A 145 11.46 8.30 -2.88
C PHE A 145 11.00 7.60 -1.61
N HIS A 146 10.90 8.31 -0.49
CA HIS A 146 10.08 7.81 0.62
C HIS A 146 8.62 7.70 0.17
N VAL A 147 7.91 6.72 0.70
CA VAL A 147 6.51 6.45 0.34
C VAL A 147 5.64 7.70 0.50
N THR A 148 5.70 8.34 1.67
CA THR A 148 4.92 9.53 1.99
C THR A 148 5.37 10.76 1.22
N CYS A 149 6.65 10.89 0.89
CA CYS A 149 7.14 11.96 0.01
C CYS A 149 6.59 11.81 -1.41
N ALA A 150 6.51 10.58 -1.93
CA ALA A 150 5.93 10.31 -3.24
C ALA A 150 4.43 10.64 -3.26
N GLN A 151 3.69 10.20 -2.23
CA GLN A 151 2.27 10.50 -2.06
C GLN A 151 2.00 12.01 -2.03
N GLN A 152 2.72 12.76 -1.17
CA GLN A 152 2.54 14.21 -1.02
C GLN A 152 2.93 15.00 -2.26
N SER A 153 3.82 14.46 -3.08
CA SER A 153 4.22 15.08 -4.36
C SER A 153 3.26 14.75 -5.51
N GLY A 154 2.13 14.09 -5.24
CA GLY A 154 1.13 13.72 -6.24
C GLY A 154 1.63 12.68 -7.25
N MET A 155 2.66 11.89 -6.89
CA MET A 155 3.14 10.84 -7.78
C MET A 155 2.10 9.72 -7.89
N THR A 156 2.00 9.13 -9.07
CA THR A 156 1.05 8.05 -9.31
C THR A 156 1.53 6.77 -8.62
N MET A 157 0.79 6.35 -7.61
CA MET A 157 1.08 5.14 -6.85
C MET A 157 0.05 4.10 -7.21
N LYS A 158 0.43 3.09 -8.01
CA LYS A 158 -0.45 1.99 -8.42
C LYS A 158 0.05 0.65 -7.94
N ILE A 159 -0.90 -0.20 -7.59
CA ILE A 159 -0.65 -1.60 -7.29
C ILE A 159 -1.08 -2.38 -8.54
N GLU A 160 -0.13 -3.04 -9.20
CA GLU A 160 -0.39 -3.81 -10.43
C GLU A 160 -0.54 -5.30 -10.08
N ASN A 161 -1.63 -5.90 -10.56
CA ASN A 161 -1.87 -7.33 -10.44
C ASN A 161 -1.31 -7.98 -11.71
N ASN A 162 -0.07 -8.47 -11.69
CA ASN A 162 0.47 -9.28 -12.78
C ASN A 162 -0.14 -10.69 -12.76
N PHE A 163 -1.44 -10.80 -13.00
CA PHE A 163 -2.07 -12.04 -13.44
C PHE A 163 -2.29 -11.91 -14.95
N ASP A 164 -1.31 -12.37 -15.73
CA ASP A 164 -1.51 -12.69 -17.14
C ASP A 164 -1.72 -14.22 -17.22
N PRO A 165 -2.96 -14.71 -17.45
CA PRO A 165 -3.23 -16.14 -17.52
C PRO A 165 -2.54 -16.84 -18.70
N ASP A 166 -2.04 -16.10 -19.69
CA ASP A 166 -1.54 -16.65 -20.96
C ASP A 166 -0.01 -16.64 -21.10
N ASN A 167 0.74 -16.05 -20.15
CA ASN A 167 2.21 -16.02 -20.16
C ASN A 167 2.83 -16.62 -18.89
N ALA A 168 2.97 -17.95 -18.86
CA ALA A 168 3.64 -18.69 -17.79
C ALA A 168 5.18 -18.56 -17.78
N GLU A 169 5.78 -17.85 -18.73
CA GLU A 169 7.24 -17.73 -18.90
C GLU A 169 7.79 -16.34 -18.57
N MET A 170 7.38 -15.75 -17.44
CA MET A 170 8.20 -14.72 -16.78
C MET A 170 7.95 -14.73 -15.27
N MET A 171 8.38 -15.81 -14.62
CA MET A 171 8.48 -15.84 -13.16
C MET A 171 9.64 -14.94 -12.72
N ASP A 172 9.33 -13.69 -12.35
CA ASP A 172 10.24 -12.89 -11.53
C ASP A 172 10.52 -13.68 -10.24
N VAL A 173 11.80 -13.99 -9.99
CA VAL A 173 12.32 -14.85 -8.90
C VAL A 173 11.79 -14.48 -7.51
N GLN A 174 11.21 -13.30 -7.34
CA GLN A 174 10.74 -12.76 -6.07
C GLN A 174 9.23 -12.95 -5.79
N VAL A 175 8.41 -13.24 -6.80
CA VAL A 175 6.98 -13.58 -6.61
C VAL A 175 6.81 -15.00 -6.06
N GLY A 176 7.73 -15.91 -6.43
CA GLY A 176 7.71 -17.30 -5.97
C GLY A 176 7.94 -17.49 -4.47
N HIS A 177 8.62 -16.56 -3.79
CA HIS A 177 8.96 -16.73 -2.37
C HIS A 177 7.79 -16.40 -1.44
N LEU A 178 6.99 -15.37 -1.77
CA LEU A 178 5.80 -15.04 -1.00
C LEU A 178 4.69 -16.07 -1.20
N PHE A 179 4.54 -16.60 -2.42
CA PHE A 179 3.63 -17.72 -2.70
C PHE A 179 4.05 -19.00 -1.98
N ARG A 180 5.36 -19.31 -1.89
CA ARG A 180 5.87 -20.48 -1.13
C ARG A 180 5.62 -20.38 0.37
N ILE A 181 5.78 -19.19 0.97
CA ILE A 181 5.59 -18.98 2.42
C ILE A 181 4.10 -18.94 2.80
N LEU A 182 3.25 -18.33 1.96
CA LEU A 182 1.79 -18.36 2.15
C LEU A 182 1.21 -19.76 1.92
N ALA A 183 1.76 -20.54 0.98
CA ALA A 183 1.35 -21.93 0.75
C ALA A 183 1.88 -22.91 1.82
N SER A 184 2.96 -22.59 2.56
CA SER A 184 3.51 -23.48 3.58
C SER A 184 2.88 -23.33 4.97
N PHE A 185 2.10 -22.27 5.20
CA PHE A 185 1.37 -22.05 6.46
C PHE A 185 -0.15 -21.94 6.30
N MET A 186 -0.67 -21.93 5.08
CA MET A 186 -2.11 -22.12 4.87
C MET A 186 -2.43 -23.61 4.98
N PRO A 187 -3.26 -24.05 5.95
CA PRO A 187 -3.79 -25.41 5.91
C PRO A 187 -4.56 -25.58 4.60
N THR A 188 -4.05 -26.42 3.71
CA THR A 188 -4.74 -26.82 2.50
C THR A 188 -5.84 -27.80 2.90
N LEU A 189 -7.09 -27.36 2.80
CA LEU A 189 -8.24 -28.25 2.92
C LEU A 189 -8.28 -29.14 1.68
N SER A 190 -8.37 -30.46 1.88
CA SER A 190 -8.62 -31.40 0.79
C SER A 190 -10.00 -31.14 0.18
N MET A 191 -10.20 -31.55 -1.08
CA MET A 191 -11.50 -31.43 -1.74
C MET A 191 -12.62 -32.19 -1.00
N GLU A 192 -12.29 -33.26 -0.27
CA GLU A 192 -13.22 -33.97 0.62
C GLU A 192 -13.61 -33.15 1.87
N SER A 193 -12.63 -32.48 2.49
CA SER A 193 -12.89 -31.59 3.63
C SER A 193 -13.71 -30.37 3.21
N ILE A 194 -13.51 -29.89 1.97
CA ILE A 194 -14.31 -28.81 1.37
C ILE A 194 -15.77 -29.27 1.16
N GLY A 195 -15.98 -30.48 0.65
CA GLY A 195 -17.33 -31.05 0.51
C GLY A 195 -18.04 -31.20 1.86
N THR A 196 -17.32 -31.70 2.87
CA THR A 196 -17.87 -31.86 4.23
C THR A 196 -18.24 -30.51 4.87
N ILE A 197 -17.41 -29.48 4.67
CA ILE A 197 -17.72 -28.11 5.13
C ILE A 197 -18.95 -27.57 4.40
N LYS A 198 -19.04 -27.74 3.08
CA LYS A 198 -20.20 -27.32 2.28
C LYS A 198 -21.50 -27.93 2.82
N ASP A 199 -21.48 -29.21 3.17
CA ASP A 199 -22.64 -29.92 3.73
C ASP A 199 -23.00 -29.49 5.16
N LEU A 200 -22.03 -28.98 5.94
CA LEU A 200 -22.23 -28.54 7.33
C LEU A 200 -22.72 -27.09 7.45
N VAL A 201 -22.25 -26.18 6.60
CA VAL A 201 -22.60 -24.74 6.67
C VAL A 201 -23.60 -24.27 5.61
N GLY A 202 -23.86 -25.07 4.56
CA GLY A 202 -24.89 -24.78 3.57
C GLY A 202 -24.60 -23.60 2.63
N PHE A 203 -23.34 -23.15 2.54
CA PHE A 203 -22.88 -22.11 1.61
C PHE A 203 -21.79 -22.66 0.70
N ASP A 204 -21.76 -22.21 -0.56
CA ASP A 204 -20.75 -22.67 -1.51
C ASP A 204 -19.39 -22.01 -1.19
N ILE A 205 -18.30 -22.78 -1.30
CA ILE A 205 -16.96 -22.23 -1.08
C ILE A 205 -16.62 -21.18 -2.15
N GLU A 206 -17.27 -21.29 -3.31
CA GLU A 206 -17.27 -20.30 -4.37
C GLU A 206 -17.87 -18.97 -3.90
N ASP A 207 -18.89 -18.96 -3.04
CA ASP A 207 -19.47 -17.74 -2.47
C ASP A 207 -18.51 -17.07 -1.49
N ILE A 208 -17.76 -17.85 -0.70
CA ILE A 208 -16.73 -17.34 0.19
C ILE A 208 -15.55 -16.79 -0.62
N ALA A 209 -15.11 -17.51 -1.64
CA ALA A 209 -14.06 -17.06 -2.55
C ALA A 209 -14.48 -15.80 -3.31
N GLN A 210 -15.73 -15.73 -3.76
CA GLN A 210 -16.34 -14.58 -4.41
C GLN A 210 -16.47 -13.42 -3.43
N TYR A 211 -16.86 -13.65 -2.18
CA TYR A 211 -16.86 -12.64 -1.12
C TYR A 211 -15.47 -12.06 -0.90
N TRP A 212 -14.43 -12.89 -0.78
CA TRP A 212 -13.04 -12.42 -0.61
C TRP A 212 -12.48 -11.74 -1.87
N TYR A 213 -12.89 -12.19 -3.07
CA TYR A 213 -12.57 -11.55 -4.34
C TYR A 213 -13.22 -10.17 -4.45
N LEU A 214 -14.51 -10.06 -4.14
CA LEU A 214 -15.26 -8.80 -4.09
C LEU A 214 -14.73 -7.87 -2.99
N LYS A 215 -14.33 -8.41 -1.83
CA LYS A 215 -13.70 -7.67 -0.74
C LYS A 215 -12.29 -7.18 -1.08
N ARG A 216 -11.52 -7.94 -1.87
CA ARG A 216 -10.28 -7.44 -2.47
C ARG A 216 -10.59 -6.33 -3.48
N LYS A 217 -11.60 -6.50 -4.33
CA LYS A 217 -12.04 -5.49 -5.31
C LYS A 217 -12.53 -4.20 -4.63
N SER A 218 -13.24 -4.29 -3.50
CA SER A 218 -13.68 -3.15 -2.68
C SER A 218 -12.55 -2.49 -1.89
N ARG A 219 -11.40 -3.16 -1.75
CA ARG A 219 -10.13 -2.61 -1.25
C ARG A 219 -9.20 -2.18 -2.38
N CYS A 220 -9.72 -1.96 -3.59
CA CYS A 220 -8.95 -1.66 -4.80
C CYS A 220 -7.81 -2.67 -5.10
N GLY A 221 -8.00 -3.93 -4.71
CA GLY A 221 -7.25 -5.09 -5.19
C GLY A 221 -6.00 -5.50 -4.42
N VAL A 222 -5.39 -4.65 -3.57
CA VAL A 222 -4.04 -4.79 -2.95
C VAL A 222 -3.38 -6.21 -3.00
N PRO A 223 -2.54 -6.51 -4.02
CA PRO A 223 -1.64 -7.67 -4.00
C PRO A 223 -0.15 -7.30 -4.25
N LEU A 224 0.69 -8.32 -4.44
CA LEU A 224 2.03 -8.53 -3.87
C LEU A 224 3.23 -7.78 -4.49
N ILE A 225 3.04 -6.85 -5.44
CA ILE A 225 4.12 -5.97 -5.93
C ILE A 225 3.61 -4.52 -5.99
N ARG A 226 4.37 -3.63 -5.36
CA ARG A 226 4.00 -2.22 -5.20
C ARG A 226 5.03 -1.35 -5.92
N ARG A 227 4.56 -0.55 -6.89
CA ARG A 227 5.42 0.17 -7.85
C ARG A 227 5.02 1.64 -7.97
N LEU A 228 6.00 2.54 -7.92
CA LEU A 228 5.78 3.98 -8.06
C LEU A 228 5.91 4.39 -9.54
N GLN A 229 4.84 4.96 -10.11
CA GLN A 229 4.83 5.56 -11.44
C GLN A 229 5.03 7.08 -11.34
N VAL A 230 5.97 7.63 -12.10
CA VAL A 230 6.22 9.07 -12.13
C VAL A 230 5.50 9.68 -13.33
N TRP A 231 4.51 10.53 -13.09
CA TRP A 231 3.98 11.42 -14.12
C TRP A 231 4.95 12.60 -14.28
N ASN A 232 5.21 13.05 -15.51
CA ASN A 232 6.18 14.12 -15.76
C ASN A 232 5.76 15.44 -15.10
N ILE A 233 6.28 15.73 -13.90
CA ILE A 233 6.02 16.95 -13.12
C ILE A 233 6.65 18.22 -13.76
N PHE A 234 7.26 18.13 -14.95
CA PHE A 234 7.88 19.26 -15.66
C PHE A 234 7.32 19.50 -17.08
N ARG A 235 5.99 19.62 -17.25
CA ARG A 235 5.42 20.28 -18.43
C ARG A 235 4.65 21.53 -18.03
N SER A 236 5.41 22.60 -17.76
CA SER A 236 4.90 23.97 -17.81
C SER A 236 6.02 24.90 -18.26
N SER A 237 6.44 24.74 -19.51
CA SER A 237 7.04 25.80 -20.34
C SER A 237 7.10 25.39 -21.82
N MET A 238 6.07 24.76 -22.38
CA MET A 238 5.90 24.69 -23.84
C MET A 238 4.42 24.64 -24.18
N THR A 239 4.00 25.59 -25.00
CA THR A 239 2.64 25.79 -25.51
C THR A 239 2.14 24.57 -26.31
N PRO A 240 0.81 24.35 -26.38
CA PRO A 240 0.26 23.25 -27.14
C PRO A 240 0.34 23.56 -28.64
N LYS A 241 1.16 22.81 -29.38
CA LYS A 241 1.00 22.67 -30.83
C LYS A 241 0.47 21.27 -31.13
N SER A 242 -0.84 21.24 -31.34
CA SER A 242 -1.52 20.64 -32.49
C SER A 242 -0.96 19.35 -33.12
N HIS A 243 -1.81 18.31 -33.12
CA HIS A 243 -1.88 17.19 -34.09
C HIS A 243 -0.63 16.26 -34.14
N THR A 244 -0.67 14.94 -34.14
CA THR A 244 -1.56 13.94 -34.75
C THR A 244 -1.30 12.57 -34.08
N GLU A 245 -2.28 11.69 -34.19
CA GLU A 245 -2.29 10.24 -33.93
C GLU A 245 -1.01 9.48 -34.34
N ARG A 246 -0.75 8.33 -33.69
CA ARG A 246 -0.79 7.00 -34.33
C ARG A 246 -0.33 5.88 -33.39
N TYR A 247 -1.14 4.81 -33.36
CA TYR A 247 -0.79 3.49 -32.87
C TYR A 247 0.08 2.72 -33.90
N LEU A 248 0.87 1.77 -33.38
CA LEU A 248 1.45 0.56 -34.01
C LEU A 248 2.48 0.75 -35.16
N PHE A 249 3.68 0.17 -35.01
CA PHE A 249 4.06 -1.17 -35.51
C PHE A 249 5.57 -1.42 -35.32
N LEU A 250 5.91 -2.69 -35.07
CA LEU A 250 7.25 -3.29 -35.11
C LEU A 250 7.88 -3.13 -36.50
N THR A 251 9.18 -2.79 -36.56
CA THR A 251 10.28 -3.60 -37.16
C THR A 251 11.61 -2.82 -37.13
N MET A 252 12.68 -3.47 -36.68
CA MET A 252 14.10 -3.11 -36.93
C MET A 252 14.51 -3.52 -38.38
N PRO A 253 15.78 -3.40 -38.80
CA PRO A 253 16.70 -2.24 -38.87
C PRO A 253 17.26 -2.06 -40.31
N LEU A 254 18.01 -0.98 -40.54
CA LEU A 254 19.34 -0.99 -41.18
C LEU A 254 20.11 0.23 -40.69
#